data_AF-A0A2B5ATK7-F1
#
_entry.id   AF-A0A2B5ATK7-F1
#
_cell.length_a   1.000
_cell.length_b   1.000
_cell.length_c   1.000
_cell.angle_alpha   90.00
_cell.angle_beta   90.00
_cell.angle_gamma   90.00
#
_symmetry.space_group_name_H-M   'P 1'
#
loop_
_entity.id
_entity.type
_entity.pdbx_description
1 polymer ?
#
loop_
_entity_poly.entity_id
_entity_poly.type
_entity_poly.pdbx_seq_one_letter_code
_entity_poly.pdbx_strand_id
1 'polypeptide(L)'
;MENKNNSFVVTVTPITESSNLNAQTDKNIQAPEKKKFKNQQGSIKVPNESKEELEALMKVTNKKFAHEIINLLINNYVEKELTAEQKMKFKLLTEI
;
A
#
# COMPACT_ATOMS: atom_id res chain seq x y z
N MET A 1 50.91 25.62 -21.99
CA MET A 1 50.19 25.31 -23.25
C MET A 1 49.71 23.88 -23.18
N GLU A 2 48.43 23.72 -23.45
CA GLU A 2 47.61 22.51 -23.27
C GLU A 2 48.04 21.37 -24.19
N ASN A 3 48.05 20.13 -23.68
CA ASN A 3 48.03 18.94 -24.52
C ASN A 3 46.74 18.15 -24.24
N LYS A 4 45.84 18.16 -25.22
CA LYS A 4 44.50 17.57 -25.19
C LYS A 4 44.58 16.10 -25.61
N ASN A 5 44.60 15.20 -24.63
CA ASN A 5 44.51 13.77 -24.87
C ASN A 5 43.27 13.20 -24.18
N ASN A 6 42.08 13.53 -24.68
CA ASN A 6 40.85 12.85 -24.25
C ASN A 6 40.81 11.46 -24.90
N SER A 7 41.34 10.46 -24.21
CA SER A 7 41.18 9.05 -24.60
C SER A 7 39.88 8.51 -23.97
N PHE A 8 38.82 8.43 -24.77
CA PHE A 8 37.58 7.76 -24.41
C PHE A 8 37.76 6.26 -24.66
N VAL A 9 37.96 5.49 -23.60
CA VAL A 9 38.11 4.04 -23.71
C VAL A 9 36.71 3.41 -23.69
N VAL A 10 36.19 3.05 -24.86
CA VAL A 10 34.99 2.20 -24.99
C VAL A 10 35.43 0.76 -24.85
N THR A 11 35.20 0.17 -23.68
CA THR A 11 35.35 -1.28 -23.51
C THR A 11 34.13 -1.98 -24.11
N VAL A 12 34.28 -2.52 -25.31
CA VAL A 12 33.30 -3.42 -25.92
C VAL A 12 33.61 -4.83 -25.46
N THR A 13 32.78 -5.38 -24.56
CA THR A 13 32.87 -6.80 -24.21
C THR A 13 32.22 -7.64 -25.32
N PRO A 14 32.91 -8.64 -25.87
CA PRO A 14 32.33 -9.52 -26.87
C PRO A 14 31.26 -10.43 -26.24
N ILE A 15 30.11 -10.52 -26.89
CA ILE A 15 29.08 -11.50 -26.55
C ILE A 15 29.53 -12.84 -27.14
N THR A 16 30.00 -13.75 -26.29
CA THR A 16 30.20 -15.14 -26.71
C THR A 16 28.85 -15.85 -26.62
N GLU A 17 28.19 -15.99 -27.78
CA GLU A 17 27.11 -16.94 -27.96
C GLU A 17 27.60 -18.35 -27.67
N SER A 18 27.07 -18.95 -26.60
CA SER A 18 27.03 -20.41 -26.46
C SER A 18 25.78 -20.79 -25.67
N SER A 19 24.73 -21.09 -26.44
CA SER A 19 23.79 -22.19 -26.21
C SER A 19 23.53 -22.62 -24.76
N ASN A 20 22.39 -22.22 -24.20
CA ASN A 20 21.46 -23.19 -23.63
C ASN A 20 20.04 -22.61 -23.56
N LEU A 21 19.23 -23.02 -24.54
CA LEU A 21 17.79 -22.87 -24.57
C LEU A 21 17.17 -23.79 -23.52
N ASN A 22 17.11 -23.37 -22.25
CA ASN A 22 16.09 -23.87 -21.32
C ASN A 22 16.14 -23.12 -19.99
N ALA A 23 15.20 -22.19 -19.80
CA ALA A 23 14.60 -21.87 -18.50
C ALA A 23 13.55 -20.80 -18.73
N GLN A 24 12.35 -21.26 -19.09
CA GLN A 24 11.12 -20.52 -18.85
C GLN A 24 10.92 -20.49 -17.32
N THR A 25 11.67 -19.63 -16.64
CA THR A 25 11.42 -19.29 -15.23
C THR A 25 10.60 -18.03 -15.23
N ASP A 26 9.32 -18.22 -14.92
CA ASP A 26 8.39 -17.19 -14.50
C ASP A 26 9.12 -16.10 -13.71
N LYS A 27 9.15 -14.89 -14.27
CA LYS A 27 9.47 -13.69 -13.51
C LYS A 27 8.33 -13.48 -12.51
N ASN A 28 8.33 -14.27 -11.44
CA ASN A 28 7.70 -13.88 -10.20
C ASN A 28 8.53 -12.70 -9.70
N ILE A 29 8.15 -11.50 -10.15
CA ILE A 29 8.58 -10.25 -9.55
C ILE A 29 8.03 -10.32 -8.13
N GLN A 30 8.82 -10.88 -7.22
CA GLN A 30 8.48 -10.97 -5.81
C GLN A 30 8.37 -9.53 -5.33
N ALA A 31 7.13 -9.04 -5.25
CA ALA A 31 6.84 -7.75 -4.67
C ALA A 31 7.47 -7.72 -3.27
N PRO A 32 8.19 -6.65 -2.90
CA PRO A 32 8.84 -6.58 -1.61
C PRO A 32 7.82 -6.85 -0.51
N GLU A 33 8.15 -7.78 0.40
CA GLU A 33 7.28 -8.14 1.50
C GLU A 33 6.88 -6.87 2.25
N LYS A 34 5.59 -6.55 2.21
CA LYS A 34 5.06 -5.36 2.87
C LYS A 34 5.33 -5.50 4.36
N LYS A 35 6.15 -4.61 4.92
CA LYS A 35 6.39 -4.50 6.36
C LYS A 35 5.06 -4.58 7.09
N LYS A 36 4.89 -5.62 7.91
CA LYS A 36 3.73 -5.75 8.79
C LYS A 36 3.90 -4.76 9.94
N PHE A 37 3.02 -3.78 10.00
CA PHE A 37 2.94 -2.90 11.17
C PHE A 37 2.15 -3.64 12.25
N LYS A 38 2.64 -3.62 13.51
CA LYS A 38 2.06 -4.40 14.63
C LYS A 38 0.56 -4.17 14.83
N ASN A 39 0.04 -3.01 14.41
CA ASN A 39 -1.33 -2.59 14.67
C ASN A 39 -2.14 -2.38 13.37
N GLN A 40 -1.65 -2.87 12.22
CA GLN A 40 -2.35 -2.71 10.94
C GLN A 40 -2.28 -4.01 10.15
N GLN A 41 -3.45 -4.59 9.84
CA GLN A 41 -3.55 -5.77 8.98
C GLN A 41 -3.54 -5.41 7.49
N GLY A 42 -3.74 -4.13 7.15
CA GLY A 42 -3.74 -3.65 5.77
C GLY A 42 -3.81 -2.13 5.67
N SER A 43 -3.52 -1.62 4.46
CA SER A 43 -3.68 -0.21 4.10
C SER A 43 -4.91 -0.08 3.22
N ILE A 44 -5.78 0.89 3.54
CA ILE A 44 -6.97 1.23 2.76
C ILE A 44 -6.64 2.48 1.95
N LYS A 45 -6.82 2.41 0.63
CA LYS A 45 -6.72 3.59 -0.24
C LYS A 45 -8.06 4.31 -0.24
N VAL A 46 -8.03 5.63 -0.10
CA VAL A 46 -9.21 6.50 -0.11
C VAL A 46 -9.01 7.65 -1.09
N PRO A 47 -10.09 8.26 -1.62
CA PRO A 47 -10.00 9.50 -2.38
C PRO A 47 -9.34 10.63 -1.58
N ASN A 48 -8.78 11.62 -2.29
CA ASN A 48 -8.11 12.77 -1.66
C ASN A 48 -9.06 13.56 -0.76
N GLU A 49 -10.28 13.83 -1.22
CA GLU A 49 -11.31 14.53 -0.44
C GLU A 49 -11.61 13.82 0.89
N SER A 50 -11.87 12.51 0.85
CA SER A 50 -12.10 11.72 2.06
C SER A 50 -10.90 11.71 3.00
N LYS A 51 -9.68 11.80 2.47
CA LYS A 51 -8.47 11.91 3.31
C LYS A 51 -8.41 13.25 4.04
N GLU A 52 -8.71 14.35 3.34
CA GLU A 52 -8.71 15.69 3.93
C GLU A 52 -9.77 15.82 5.04
N GLU A 53 -10.98 15.32 4.81
CA GLU A 53 -12.03 15.28 5.82
C GLU A 53 -11.64 14.42 7.03
N LEU A 54 -11.02 13.25 6.79
CA LEU A 54 -10.56 12.38 7.85
C LEU A 54 -9.47 13.05 8.71
N GLU A 55 -8.52 13.74 8.09
CA GLU A 55 -7.50 14.52 8.81
C GLU A 55 -8.10 15.68 9.60
N ALA A 56 -9.11 16.36 9.06
CA ALA A 56 -9.83 17.41 9.78
C ALA A 56 -10.56 16.83 11.00
N LEU A 57 -11.26 15.70 10.85
CA LEU A 57 -11.91 15.01 11.96
C LEU A 57 -10.93 14.58 13.04
N MET A 58 -9.75 14.07 12.66
CA MET A 58 -8.69 13.73 13.62
C MET A 58 -8.27 14.94 14.46
N LYS A 59 -8.11 16.11 13.83
CA LYS A 59 -7.76 17.36 14.53
C LYS A 59 -8.85 17.81 15.48
N VAL A 60 -10.11 17.81 15.05
CA VAL A 60 -11.25 18.28 15.87
C VAL A 60 -11.49 17.38 17.07
N THR A 61 -11.33 16.06 16.90
CA THR A 61 -11.58 15.07 17.96
C THR A 61 -10.34 14.70 18.77
N ASN A 62 -9.19 15.37 18.51
CA ASN A 62 -7.89 15.12 19.14
C ASN A 62 -7.45 13.65 19.08
N LYS A 63 -7.72 12.97 17.95
CA LYS A 63 -7.31 11.58 17.74
C LYS A 63 -5.96 11.51 17.03
N LYS A 64 -5.13 10.58 17.49
CA LYS A 64 -3.76 10.41 16.98
C LYS A 64 -3.75 9.59 15.71
N PHE A 65 -4.71 8.68 15.54
CA PHE A 65 -4.72 7.76 14.42
C PHE A 65 -6.06 7.74 13.67
N ALA A 66 -5.98 7.66 12.35
CA ALA A 66 -7.13 7.60 11.45
C ALA A 66 -8.07 6.41 11.75
N HIS A 67 -7.52 5.26 12.17
CA HIS A 67 -8.33 4.08 12.50
C HIS A 67 -9.25 4.32 13.71
N GLU A 68 -8.90 5.23 14.63
CA GLU A 68 -9.76 5.59 15.75
C GLU A 68 -11.03 6.29 15.25
N ILE A 69 -10.88 7.19 14.27
CA ILE A 69 -12.01 7.88 13.64
C ILE A 69 -12.83 6.91 12.81
N ILE A 70 -12.18 6.05 12.03
CA ILE A 70 -12.89 5.04 11.22
C ILE A 70 -13.74 4.13 12.12
N ASN A 71 -13.19 3.64 13.23
CA ASN A 71 -13.93 2.82 14.19
C ASN A 71 -15.12 3.58 14.80
N LEU A 72 -14.91 4.85 15.15
CA LEU A 72 -15.98 5.71 15.68
C LEU A 72 -17.11 5.90 14.65
N LEU A 73 -16.77 6.15 13.39
CA LEU A 73 -17.72 6.33 12.30
C LEU A 73 -18.50 5.05 12.02
N ILE A 74 -17.82 3.89 11.99
CA ILE A 74 -18.47 2.58 11.84
C ILE A 74 -19.48 2.35 12.96
N ASN A 75 -19.07 2.54 14.22
CA ASN A 75 -19.96 2.33 15.37
C ASN A 75 -21.17 3.26 15.33
N ASN A 76 -20.96 4.54 15.03
CA ASN A 76 -22.04 5.52 14.92
C ASN A 76 -23.04 5.14 13.82
N TYR A 77 -22.56 4.74 12.64
CA TYR A 77 -23.40 4.29 11.54
C TYR A 77 -24.20 3.02 11.91
N VAL A 78 -23.55 2.05 12.56
CA VAL A 78 -24.21 0.83 13.03
C VAL A 78 -25.28 1.11 14.08
N GLU A 79 -25.03 2.06 14.98
CA GLU A 79 -25.98 2.39 16.05
C GLU A 79 -27.16 3.22 15.56
N LYS A 80 -26.93 4.22 14.70
CA LYS A 80 -27.95 5.22 14.35
C LYS A 80 -28.66 4.96 13.03
N GLU A 81 -27.96 4.46 12.02
CA GLU A 81 -28.48 4.42 10.65
C GLU A 81 -28.97 3.02 10.23
N LEU A 82 -28.39 1.96 10.78
CA LEU A 82 -28.78 0.60 10.41
C LEU A 82 -30.13 0.18 11.01
N THR A 83 -30.94 -0.51 10.21
CA THR A 83 -32.14 -1.21 10.71
C THR A 83 -31.75 -2.42 11.56
N ALA A 84 -32.68 -2.93 12.39
CA ALA A 84 -32.41 -4.09 13.24
C ALA A 84 -31.91 -5.32 12.45
N GLU A 85 -32.49 -5.57 11.27
CA GLU A 85 -32.08 -6.65 10.38
C GLU A 85 -30.66 -6.44 9.82
N GLN A 86 -30.34 -5.21 9.39
CA GLN A 86 -29.00 -4.87 8.91
C GLN A 86 -27.95 -4.97 10.02
N LYS A 87 -28.28 -4.55 11.25
CA LYS A 87 -27.39 -4.72 12.42
C LYS A 87 -27.12 -6.19 12.70
N MET A 88 -28.15 -7.04 12.66
CA MET A 88 -28.00 -8.48 12.85
C MET A 88 -27.09 -9.08 11.77
N LYS A 89 -27.29 -8.70 10.50
CA LYS A 89 -26.44 -9.15 9.39
C LYS A 89 -24.99 -8.65 9.53
N PHE A 90 -24.80 -7.38 9.90
CA PHE A 90 -23.48 -6.82 10.15
C PHE A 90 -22.75 -7.57 11.26
N LYS A 91 -23.45 -7.89 12.36
CA LYS A 91 -22.90 -8.69 13.46
C LYS A 91 -22.47 -10.07 12.97
N LEU A 92 -23.32 -10.80 12.25
CA LEU A 92 -22.99 -12.13 11.74
C LEU A 92 -21.77 -12.14 10.79
N LEU A 93 -21.52 -11.06 10.05
CA LEU A 93 -20.37 -10.93 9.16
C LEU A 93 -19.07 -10.53 9.89
N THR A 94 -19.17 -10.04 11.12
CA THR A 94 -18.05 -9.47 11.90
C THR A 94 -17.73 -10.25 13.17
N GLU A 95 -18.63 -11.13 13.64
CA GLU A 95 -18.39 -12.12 14.67
C GLU A 95 -17.47 -13.21 14.07
N ILE A 96 -16.17 -13.12 14.36
CA ILE A 96 -15.14 -14.13 14.04
C ILE A 96 -14.94 -15.02 15.27
#